data_AF-A0A7C7TXR6-F1
#
_entry.id   AF-A0A7C7TXR6-F1
#
_cell.length_a   1.000
_cell.length_b   1.000
_cell.length_c   1.000
_cell.angle_alpha   90.00
_cell.angle_beta   90.00
_cell.angle_gamma   90.00
#
_symmetry.space_group_name_H-M   'P 1'
#
loop_
_entity.id
_entity.type
_entity.pdbx_description
1 polymer ?
#
loop_
_entity_poly.entity_id
_entity_poly.type
_entity_poly.pdbx_seq_one_letter_code
_entity_poly.pdbx_strand_id
1 'polypeptide(L)'
;GLFVMETFFLKPKTFDFYIAMDPSLWWNNHYLVKNSNTFLTNFPNKDIKLWFAGSSAEDISKYTNSLAKTLKNDAPKKLIWKYSDETNEKHNTIFRATKEKALTWILNLKG
;
A
#
# COMPACT_ATOMS: atom_id res chain seq x y z
N GLY A 1 -5.94 7.53 0.08
CA GLY A 1 -4.70 6.74 0.28
C GLY A 1 -3.42 7.34 -0.32
N LEU A 2 -3.47 8.23 -1.33
CA LEU A 2 -2.28 8.66 -2.07
C LEU A 2 -1.16 9.24 -1.18
N PHE A 3 -1.48 10.19 -0.31
CA PHE A 3 -0.50 10.82 0.59
C PHE A 3 0.20 9.83 1.54
N VAL A 4 -0.53 8.79 1.99
CA VAL A 4 0.05 7.71 2.82
C VAL A 4 1.09 6.94 2.01
N MET A 5 0.77 6.59 0.76
CA MET A 5 1.69 5.86 -0.13
C MET A 5 2.89 6.72 -0.55
N GLU A 6 2.67 8.02 -0.77
CA GLU A 6 3.74 8.97 -1.03
C GLU A 6 4.71 9.07 0.16
N THR A 7 4.17 9.24 1.37
CA THR A 7 4.99 9.30 2.58
C THR A 7 5.72 7.98 2.82
N PHE A 8 5.06 6.84 2.58
CA PHE A 8 5.68 5.52 2.65
C PHE A 8 6.88 5.40 1.71
N PHE A 9 6.79 5.84 0.46
CA PHE A 9 7.89 5.74 -0.49
C PHE A 9 8.97 6.80 -0.32
N LEU A 10 8.58 8.06 -0.10
CA LEU A 10 9.50 9.19 -0.13
C LEU A 10 10.07 9.54 1.24
N LYS A 11 9.34 9.20 2.33
CA LYS A 11 9.73 9.47 3.72
C LYS A 11 9.46 8.24 4.62
N PRO A 12 9.94 7.03 4.27
CA PRO A 12 9.59 5.77 4.94
C PRO A 12 9.91 5.73 6.44
N LYS A 13 10.83 6.57 6.93
CA LYS A 13 11.21 6.63 8.34
C LYS A 13 10.18 7.33 9.24
N THR A 14 9.21 8.05 8.66
CA THR A 14 8.26 8.90 9.39
C THR A 14 7.34 8.11 10.31
N PHE A 15 6.80 6.99 9.81
CA PHE A 15 5.89 6.12 10.56
C PHE A 15 6.40 4.68 10.55
N ASP A 16 5.93 3.90 11.51
CA ASP A 16 6.15 2.44 11.54
C ASP A 16 5.05 1.70 10.80
N PHE A 17 3.84 2.26 10.77
CA PHE A 17 2.64 1.62 10.21
C PHE A 17 1.95 2.52 9.18
N TYR A 18 1.66 1.97 8.00
CA TYR A 18 0.98 2.65 6.91
C TYR A 18 -0.26 1.86 6.51
N ILE A 19 -1.42 2.54 6.49
CA ILE A 19 -2.70 1.98 6.04
C ILE A 19 -3.25 2.85 4.92
N ALA A 20 -3.46 2.28 3.74
CA ALA A 20 -4.02 2.99 2.60
C ALA A 20 -5.18 2.22 1.95
N MET A 21 -6.37 2.80 1.93
CA MET A 21 -7.52 2.27 1.19
C MET A 21 -7.72 3.10 -0.07
N ASP A 22 -7.93 2.41 -1.20
CA ASP A 22 -8.07 3.00 -2.53
C ASP A 22 -7.11 4.17 -2.76
N PRO A 23 -5.80 3.95 -2.64
CA PRO A 23 -4.84 5.00 -2.95
C PRO A 23 -4.95 5.36 -4.44
N SER A 24 -5.10 6.65 -4.73
CA SER A 24 -5.18 7.21 -6.09
C SER A 24 -3.83 7.15 -6.82
N LEU A 25 -3.28 5.94 -6.97
CA LEU A 25 -1.96 5.66 -7.54
C LEU A 25 -1.88 5.94 -9.04
N TRP A 26 -3.01 6.19 -9.70
CA TRP A 26 -3.09 6.68 -11.07
C TRP A 26 -2.59 8.12 -11.24
N TRP A 27 -2.62 8.91 -10.15
CA TRP A 27 -2.24 10.31 -10.16
C TRP A 27 -0.81 10.54 -10.67
N ASN A 28 -0.58 11.71 -11.29
CA ASN A 28 0.73 12.13 -11.81
C ASN A 28 1.37 11.07 -12.72
N ASN A 29 0.61 10.59 -13.72
CA ASN A 29 1.06 9.54 -14.65
C ASN A 29 1.61 8.30 -13.91
N HIS A 30 0.94 7.92 -12.81
CA HIS A 30 1.26 6.79 -11.95
C HIS A 30 2.73 6.74 -11.50
N TYR A 31 3.28 7.92 -11.21
CA TYR A 31 4.69 8.11 -10.83
C TYR A 31 5.13 7.22 -9.66
N LEU A 32 4.31 7.11 -8.61
CA LEU A 32 4.66 6.28 -7.45
C LEU A 32 4.81 4.80 -7.82
N VAL A 33 3.96 4.28 -8.70
CA VAL A 33 4.02 2.87 -9.14
C VAL A 33 5.20 2.65 -10.07
N LYS A 34 5.42 3.54 -11.05
CA LYS A 34 6.56 3.46 -11.98
C LYS A 34 7.91 3.43 -11.28
N ASN A 35 8.06 4.19 -10.20
CA ASN A 35 9.33 4.35 -9.48
C ASN A 35 9.40 3.49 -8.21
N SER A 36 8.40 2.65 -7.94
CA SER A 36 8.31 1.85 -6.72
C SER A 36 9.54 0.95 -6.51
N ASN A 37 10.06 0.30 -7.55
CA ASN A 37 11.30 -0.49 -7.48
C ASN A 37 12.50 0.34 -6.99
N THR A 38 12.67 1.56 -7.52
CA THR A 38 13.74 2.47 -7.11
C THR A 38 13.59 2.93 -5.66
N PHE A 39 12.36 3.20 -5.22
CA PHE A 39 12.09 3.55 -3.83
C PHE A 39 12.36 2.38 -2.88
N LEU A 40 11.99 1.15 -3.27
CA LEU A 40 12.22 -0.06 -2.48
C LEU A 40 13.71 -0.45 -2.41
N THR A 41 14.50 -0.16 -3.44
CA THR A 41 15.96 -0.38 -3.42
C THR A 41 16.63 0.52 -2.37
N ASN A 42 16.14 1.74 -2.19
CA ASN A 42 16.67 2.71 -1.22
C ASN A 42 15.90 2.70 0.12
N PHE A 43 15.12 1.65 0.39
CA PHE A 43 14.27 1.59 1.57
C PHE A 43 15.12 1.46 2.85
N PRO A 44 14.73 2.11 3.96
CA PRO A 44 15.51 2.08 5.18
C PRO A 44 15.53 0.68 5.82
N ASN A 45 16.61 0.37 6.52
CA ASN A 45 16.73 -0.81 7.37
C ASN A 45 15.95 -0.63 8.70
N LYS A 46 14.62 -0.46 8.60
CA LYS A 46 13.69 -0.21 9.70
C LYS A 46 12.49 -1.16 9.55
N ASP A 47 12.00 -1.68 10.66
CA ASP A 47 10.79 -2.51 10.68
C ASP A 47 9.57 -1.63 10.38
N ILE A 48 8.99 -1.82 9.20
CA ILE A 48 7.87 -1.03 8.69
C ILE A 48 6.76 -1.98 8.26
N LYS A 49 5.51 -1.65 8.58
CA LYS A 49 4.34 -2.39 8.13
C LYS A 49 3.51 -1.55 7.16
N LEU A 50 3.16 -2.14 6.01
CA LEU A 50 2.26 -1.54 5.03
C LEU A 50 1.05 -2.43 4.81
N TRP A 51 -0.14 -1.89 5.03
CA TRP A 51 -1.39 -2.52 4.60
C TRP A 51 -2.09 -1.62 3.60
N PHE A 52 -2.52 -2.17 2.46
CA PHE A 52 -3.33 -1.41 1.54
C PHE A 52 -4.39 -2.25 0.85
N ALA A 53 -5.46 -1.61 0.38
CA ALA A 53 -6.53 -2.26 -0.36
C ALA A 53 -6.95 -1.47 -1.60
N GLY A 54 -7.46 -2.22 -2.57
CA GLY A 54 -8.01 -1.70 -3.82
C GLY A 54 -9.42 -2.25 -4.04
N SER A 55 -10.32 -1.39 -4.50
CA SER A 55 -11.69 -1.72 -4.88
C SER A 55 -11.76 -2.15 -6.34
N SER A 56 -12.98 -2.40 -6.85
CA SER A 56 -13.22 -2.67 -8.28
C SER A 56 -13.02 -1.48 -9.21
N ALA A 57 -12.79 -0.26 -8.70
CA ALA A 57 -12.62 0.92 -9.54
C ALA A 57 -11.43 0.75 -10.50
N GLU A 58 -11.67 0.70 -11.82
CA GLU A 58 -10.66 0.32 -12.82
C GLU A 58 -9.42 1.22 -12.83
N ASP A 59 -9.62 2.52 -12.60
CA ASP A 59 -8.58 3.53 -12.50
C ASP A 59 -7.72 3.36 -11.25
N ILE A 60 -8.17 2.62 -10.24
CA ILE A 60 -7.43 2.34 -9.00
C ILE A 60 -6.87 0.91 -9.02
N SER A 61 -7.72 -0.08 -9.30
CA SER A 61 -7.44 -1.51 -9.19
C SER A 61 -6.23 -1.94 -10.01
N LYS A 62 -6.07 -1.39 -11.22
CA LYS A 62 -4.90 -1.64 -12.07
C LYS A 62 -3.58 -1.30 -11.36
N TYR A 63 -3.54 -0.15 -10.68
CA TYR A 63 -2.31 0.37 -10.08
C TYR A 63 -2.04 -0.20 -8.69
N THR A 64 -3.07 -0.50 -7.89
CA THR A 64 -2.90 -1.23 -6.63
C THR A 64 -2.41 -2.66 -6.88
N ASN A 65 -2.96 -3.35 -7.89
CA ASN A 65 -2.49 -4.67 -8.31
C ASN A 65 -1.06 -4.62 -8.86
N SER A 66 -0.72 -3.61 -9.67
CA SER A 66 0.65 -3.41 -10.16
C SER A 66 1.63 -3.22 -9.01
N LEU A 67 1.26 -2.42 -8.01
CA LEU A 67 2.10 -2.19 -6.84
C LEU A 67 2.29 -3.44 -5.99
N ALA A 68 1.22 -4.22 -5.80
CA ALA A 68 1.30 -5.50 -5.10
C ALA A 68 2.25 -6.49 -5.80
N LYS A 69 2.28 -6.49 -7.14
CA LYS A 69 3.24 -7.29 -7.91
C LYS A 69 4.68 -6.83 -7.68
N THR A 70 4.95 -5.53 -7.70
CA THR A 70 6.27 -4.99 -7.34
C THR A 70 6.68 -5.41 -5.93
N LEU A 71 5.82 -5.19 -4.93
CA LEU A 71 6.14 -5.54 -3.54
C LEU A 71 6.38 -7.04 -3.35
N LYS A 72 5.72 -7.90 -4.12
CA LYS A 72 5.98 -9.35 -4.11
C LYS A 72 7.40 -9.71 -4.57
N ASN A 73 7.94 -8.97 -5.52
CA ASN A 73 9.24 -9.26 -6.11
C ASN A 73 10.38 -8.53 -5.39
N ASP A 74 10.13 -7.29 -4.95
CA ASP A 74 11.18 -6.33 -4.61
C ASP A 74 11.07 -5.79 -3.17
N ALA A 75 10.16 -6.32 -2.33
CA ALA A 75 10.03 -5.84 -0.95
C ALA A 75 11.29 -6.08 -0.12
N PRO A 76 11.79 -5.06 0.61
CA PRO A 76 12.88 -5.20 1.57
C PRO A 76 12.55 -6.19 2.69
N LYS A 77 13.56 -6.85 3.25
CA LYS A 77 13.39 -7.87 4.30
C LYS A 77 12.64 -7.38 5.55
N LYS A 78 12.82 -6.10 5.93
CA LYS A 78 12.17 -5.49 7.10
C LYS A 78 10.81 -4.84 6.80
N LEU A 79 10.36 -4.92 5.55
CA LEU A 79 9.03 -4.48 5.15
C LEU A 79 8.06 -5.66 5.25
N ILE A 80 7.15 -5.60 6.22
CA ILE A 80 6.02 -6.53 6.29
C ILE A 80 4.84 -5.85 5.59
N TRP A 81 4.28 -6.48 4.57
CA TRP A 81 3.21 -5.85 3.81
C TRP A 81 2.07 -6.80 3.47
N LYS A 82 0.88 -6.23 3.23
CA LYS A 82 -0.28 -6.95 2.72
C LYS A 82 -1.11 -6.06 1.80
N TYR A 83 -1.51 -6.65 0.67
CA TYR A 83 -2.53 -6.11 -0.21
C TYR A 83 -3.84 -6.88 -0.03
N SER A 84 -4.97 -6.17 0.03
CA SER A 84 -6.32 -6.73 0.00
C SER A 84 -7.01 -6.29 -1.28
N ASP A 85 -7.24 -7.23 -2.20
CA ASP A 85 -7.97 -6.99 -3.45
C ASP A 85 -9.47 -7.18 -3.19
N GLU A 86 -10.19 -6.09 -2.98
CA GLU A 86 -11.60 -6.09 -2.58
C GLU A 86 -12.49 -5.82 -3.81
N THR A 87 -12.47 -6.75 -4.76
CA THR A 87 -13.15 -6.62 -6.07
C THR A 87 -14.67 -6.53 -5.98
N ASN A 88 -15.28 -6.85 -4.83
CA ASN A 88 -16.71 -6.68 -4.59
C ASN A 88 -17.05 -5.28 -4.04
N GLU A 89 -16.05 -4.48 -3.67
CA GLU A 89 -16.24 -3.15 -3.09
C GLU A 89 -16.14 -2.05 -4.15
N LYS A 90 -16.69 -0.89 -3.81
CA LYS A 90 -16.59 0.36 -4.57
C LYS A 90 -15.73 1.37 -3.81
N HIS A 91 -15.32 2.42 -4.50
CA HIS A 91 -14.50 3.48 -3.91
C HIS A 91 -15.09 4.09 -2.62
N ASN A 92 -16.41 4.25 -2.55
CA ASN A 92 -17.10 4.81 -1.39
C ASN A 92 -17.43 3.77 -0.29
N THR A 93 -17.35 2.46 -0.56
CA THR A 93 -17.68 1.41 0.42
C THR A 93 -16.46 0.75 1.03
N ILE A 94 -15.34 0.71 0.29
CA ILE A 94 -14.13 -0.02 0.69
C ILE A 94 -13.59 0.42 2.05
N PHE A 95 -13.66 1.71 2.41
CA PHE A 95 -13.18 2.19 3.70
C PHE A 95 -13.90 1.47 4.86
N ARG A 96 -15.23 1.42 4.80
CA ARG A 96 -16.04 0.75 5.83
C ARG A 96 -15.77 -0.76 5.84
N ALA A 97 -15.64 -1.38 4.66
CA ALA A 97 -15.43 -2.81 4.52
C ALA A 97 -14.06 -3.28 5.04
N THR A 98 -13.06 -2.40 5.03
CA THR A 98 -11.67 -2.81 5.26
C THR A 98 -11.00 -2.24 6.50
N LYS A 99 -11.53 -1.18 7.12
CA LYS A 99 -10.90 -0.55 8.31
C LYS A 99 -10.58 -1.53 9.44
N GLU A 100 -11.50 -2.46 9.74
CA GLU A 100 -11.29 -3.46 10.79
C GLU A 100 -10.26 -4.51 10.37
N LYS A 101 -10.30 -4.97 9.12
CA LYS A 101 -9.30 -5.88 8.56
C LYS A 101 -7.90 -5.28 8.64
N ALA A 102 -7.76 -4.01 8.28
CA ALA A 102 -6.50 -3.28 8.28
C ALA A 102 -5.92 -3.15 9.69
N LEU A 103 -6.73 -2.65 10.64
CA LEU A 103 -6.32 -2.47 12.04
C LEU A 103 -5.98 -3.81 12.70
N THR A 104 -6.83 -4.82 12.51
CA THR A 104 -6.60 -6.18 13.04
C THR A 104 -5.29 -6.73 12.51
N TRP A 105 -5.02 -6.61 11.20
CA TRP A 105 -3.78 -7.11 10.61
C TRP A 105 -2.55 -6.37 11.13
N ILE A 106 -2.57 -5.02 11.16
CA ILE A 106 -1.38 -4.25 11.53
C ILE A 106 -1.01 -4.44 13.02
N LEU A 107 -2.02 -4.54 13.90
CA LEU A 107 -1.83 -4.64 15.35
C LEU A 107 -1.52 -6.07 15.82
N ASN A 108 -2.04 -7.10 15.14
CA ASN A 108 -1.85 -8.50 15.57
C ASN A 108 -0.60 -9.18 15.00
N LEU A 109 0.16 -8.50 14.13
CA LEU A 109 1.47 -8.98 13.69
C LEU A 109 2.46 -8.92 14.87
N LYS A 110 2.67 -10.07 15.51
CA LYS A 110 3.82 -10.29 16.39
C LYS A 110 5.09 -10.15 15.55
N GLY A 111 5.99 -9.26 15.97
CA GLY A 111 7.31 -9.09 15.36
C GLY A 111 8.20 -10.31 15.55
#